data_AF-A0A1F5YM02-F1
#
_entry.id   AF-A0A1F5YM02-F1
#
_cell.length_a   1.000
_cell.length_b   1.000
_cell.length_c   1.000
_cell.angle_alpha   90.00
_cell.angle_beta   90.00
_cell.angle_gamma   90.00
#
_symmetry.space_group_name_H-M   'P 1'
#
loop_
_entity.id
_entity.type
_entity.pdbx_description
1 polymer ?
#
loop_
_entity_poly.entity_id
_entity_poly.type
_entity_poly.pdbx_seq_one_letter_code
_entity_poly.pdbx_strand_id
1 'polypeptide(L)'
;METKVILWDSDPDFREALFASLFSKGLNPIALKNPQKLFRALDLLEPELLLLEGDWPLGGRLRLTEGNPAIGGSGQLSFILPLAGTGKADSPSVEGIVLEKLQKPFGSEELFSALQSALRLKTELEQGALTRGSHLEVKPLVSEQEILSALELRYEVYREIGFIGHSPAGIELDRYDARSLFLGAYIHQNGERELAGSLRIIRQQGDFAAQRTVLNLLHQRLEIPRVTALGSENNSLPACESFGISPEEISRYMPGFGSRYSIHGAAVSEEVCELSRLVIKRKYRKQLFGIERRIFEAVVVDSSAGESLRNWFVIAVHPSRSAKFERFGFETVSALGTHIYTGIAQPAILMALDLQRYLAAPNPFGKNLEINALLYKVNGGLSHGLEVSPACPAI
;
A
#
# COMPACT_ATOMS: atom_id res chain seq x y z
N MET A 1 -17.65 -13.10 25.34
CA MET A 1 -16.38 -13.86 25.38
C MET A 1 -15.38 -13.00 26.11
N GLU A 2 -14.56 -13.58 26.99
CA GLU A 2 -13.48 -12.83 27.66
C GLU A 2 -12.35 -12.57 26.68
N THR A 3 -11.95 -11.31 26.50
CA THR A 3 -10.79 -10.96 25.67
C THR A 3 -9.51 -11.40 26.37
N LYS A 4 -8.87 -12.45 25.85
CA LYS A 4 -7.60 -12.98 26.35
C LYS A 4 -6.44 -12.13 25.82
N VAL A 5 -5.56 -11.70 26.71
CA VAL A 5 -4.38 -10.89 26.34
C VAL A 5 -3.12 -11.56 26.88
N ILE A 6 -2.21 -11.99 26.02
CA ILE A 6 -0.90 -12.47 26.48
C ILE A 6 0.01 -11.28 26.74
N LEU A 7 0.64 -11.24 27.91
CA LEU A 7 1.55 -10.18 28.32
C LEU A 7 2.95 -10.72 28.56
N TRP A 8 3.96 -10.06 28.00
CA TRP A 8 5.36 -10.25 28.38
C TRP A 8 6.08 -8.91 28.49
N ASP A 9 6.75 -8.72 29.63
CA ASP A 9 7.65 -7.60 29.90
C ASP A 9 8.83 -8.11 30.73
N SER A 10 10.03 -7.59 30.46
CA SER A 10 11.24 -7.95 31.21
C SER A 10 11.26 -7.37 32.63
N ASP A 11 10.55 -6.26 32.87
CA ASP A 11 10.35 -5.70 34.20
C ASP A 11 9.19 -6.43 34.93
N PRO A 12 9.48 -7.18 36.01
CA PRO A 12 8.46 -7.95 36.71
C PRO A 12 7.44 -7.07 37.43
N ASP A 13 7.86 -5.94 38.00
CA ASP A 13 6.99 -5.04 38.76
C ASP A 13 6.04 -4.33 37.81
N PHE A 14 6.56 -3.87 36.67
CA PHE A 14 5.76 -3.30 35.60
C PHE A 14 4.75 -4.32 35.03
N ARG A 15 5.18 -5.57 34.82
CA ARG A 15 4.31 -6.65 34.34
C ARG A 15 3.16 -6.92 35.31
N GLU A 16 3.41 -6.93 36.62
CA GLU A 16 2.35 -7.10 37.63
C GLU A 16 1.37 -5.93 37.63
N ALA A 17 1.87 -4.70 37.51
CA ALA A 17 1.02 -3.50 37.41
C ALA A 17 0.14 -3.53 36.15
N LEU A 18 0.70 -3.92 35.00
CA LEU A 18 -0.07 -4.12 33.75
C LEU A 18 -1.14 -5.21 33.93
N PHE A 19 -0.78 -6.34 34.55
CA PHE A 19 -1.71 -7.44 34.79
C PHE A 19 -2.91 -6.98 35.62
N ALA A 20 -2.66 -6.31 36.75
CA ALA A 20 -3.70 -5.76 37.61
C ALA A 20 -4.58 -4.73 36.86
N SER A 21 -3.95 -3.88 36.06
CA SER A 21 -4.65 -2.86 35.25
C SER A 21 -5.59 -3.50 34.23
N LEU A 22 -5.12 -4.48 33.46
CA LEU A 22 -5.93 -5.19 32.45
C LEU A 22 -7.08 -5.96 33.10
N PHE A 23 -6.81 -6.67 34.20
CA PHE A 23 -7.81 -7.42 34.95
C PHE A 23 -8.91 -6.50 35.50
N SER A 24 -8.54 -5.31 36.02
CA SER A 24 -9.51 -4.32 36.52
C SER A 24 -10.49 -3.80 35.46
N LYS A 25 -10.15 -3.97 34.17
CA LYS A 25 -11.01 -3.61 33.02
C LYS A 25 -11.81 -4.78 32.47
N GLY A 26 -11.79 -5.94 33.14
CA GLY A 26 -12.54 -7.13 32.71
C GLY A 26 -11.90 -7.88 31.56
N LEU A 27 -10.61 -7.67 31.30
CA LEU A 27 -9.83 -8.49 30.38
C LEU A 27 -9.26 -9.71 31.11
N ASN A 28 -8.86 -10.73 30.35
CA ASN A 28 -8.22 -11.93 30.88
C ASN A 28 -6.72 -11.91 30.51
N PRO A 29 -5.88 -11.17 31.26
CA PRO A 29 -4.45 -11.12 31.01
C PRO A 29 -3.80 -12.46 31.38
N ILE A 30 -2.83 -12.89 30.57
CA ILE A 30 -2.07 -14.12 30.76
C ILE A 30 -0.58 -13.75 30.73
N ALA A 31 0.07 -13.80 31.89
CA ALA A 31 1.48 -13.48 32.00
C ALA A 31 2.33 -14.62 31.42
N LEU A 32 3.13 -14.30 30.40
CA LEU A 32 4.10 -15.21 29.84
C LEU A 32 5.35 -15.21 30.73
N LYS A 33 5.64 -16.32 31.41
CA LYS A 33 6.82 -16.43 32.29
C LYS A 33 8.14 -16.57 31.53
N ASN A 34 8.10 -17.11 30.31
CA ASN A 34 9.26 -17.27 29.45
C ASN A 34 8.87 -16.89 28.01
N PRO A 35 9.49 -15.86 27.40
CA PRO A 35 9.16 -15.40 26.06
C PRO A 35 9.41 -16.47 25.00
N GLN A 36 10.33 -17.41 25.23
CA GLN A 36 10.59 -18.54 24.33
C GLN A 36 9.37 -19.47 24.21
N LYS A 37 8.46 -19.47 25.19
CA LYS A 37 7.23 -20.27 25.17
C LYS A 37 6.05 -19.56 24.50
N LEU A 38 6.26 -18.35 23.93
CA LEU A 38 5.20 -17.58 23.29
C LEU A 38 4.46 -18.41 22.23
N PHE A 39 5.19 -19.12 21.38
CA PHE A 39 4.59 -19.97 20.33
C PHE A 39 3.58 -20.97 20.89
N ARG A 40 3.97 -21.74 21.93
CA ARG A 40 3.07 -22.72 22.56
C ARG A 40 1.88 -22.04 23.25
N ALA A 41 2.08 -20.86 23.80
CA ALA A 41 1.02 -20.10 24.43
C ALA A 41 -0.02 -19.61 23.41
N LEU A 42 0.44 -19.17 22.22
CA LEU A 42 -0.45 -18.76 21.13
C LEU A 42 -1.35 -19.90 20.65
N ASP A 43 -0.75 -21.08 20.45
CA ASP A 43 -1.46 -22.29 19.99
C ASP A 43 -2.50 -22.78 21.00
N LEU A 44 -2.18 -22.74 22.30
CA LEU A 44 -3.08 -23.25 23.35
C LEU A 44 -4.16 -22.27 23.78
N LEU A 45 -3.88 -20.97 23.73
CA LEU A 45 -4.71 -19.97 24.39
C LEU A 45 -5.58 -19.18 23.42
N GLU A 46 -5.19 -19.12 22.14
CA GLU A 46 -5.83 -18.32 21.09
C GLU A 46 -6.13 -16.89 21.60
N PRO A 47 -5.09 -16.12 21.98
CA PRO A 47 -5.32 -14.79 22.51
C PRO A 47 -5.79 -13.82 21.44
N GLU A 48 -6.55 -12.83 21.89
CA GLU A 48 -7.05 -11.77 21.02
C GLU A 48 -5.96 -10.72 20.73
N LEU A 49 -5.02 -10.54 21.66
CA LEU A 49 -3.96 -9.55 21.55
C LEU A 49 -2.73 -9.98 22.36
N LEU A 50 -1.55 -9.56 21.91
CA LEU A 50 -0.29 -9.71 22.64
C LEU A 50 0.22 -8.33 23.04
N LEU A 51 0.65 -8.18 24.27
CA LEU A 51 1.38 -7.02 24.78
C LEU A 51 2.81 -7.50 25.05
N LEU A 52 3.73 -7.18 24.15
CA LEU A 52 5.12 -7.63 24.23
C LEU A 52 6.04 -6.43 24.30
N GLU A 53 7.04 -6.49 25.18
CA GLU A 53 8.10 -5.49 25.20
C GLU A 53 8.98 -5.57 23.95
N GLY A 54 9.12 -4.45 23.24
CA GLY A 54 9.94 -4.35 22.04
C GLY A 54 9.61 -3.12 21.20
N ASP A 55 10.62 -2.60 20.51
CA ASP A 55 10.51 -1.48 19.57
C ASP A 55 10.43 -2.03 18.13
N TRP A 56 9.25 -2.49 17.75
CA TRP A 56 8.97 -2.92 16.39
C TRP A 56 8.31 -1.79 15.58
N PRO A 57 8.38 -1.78 14.25
CA PRO A 57 7.69 -0.75 13.46
C PRO A 57 6.17 -0.98 13.47
N LEU A 58 5.39 0.11 13.52
CA LEU A 58 3.92 0.05 13.39
C LEU A 58 3.52 -0.58 12.04
N GLY A 59 2.58 -1.54 12.11
CA GLY A 59 2.19 -2.40 11.00
C GLY A 59 3.27 -3.39 10.53
N GLY A 60 4.40 -3.47 11.23
CA GLY A 60 5.42 -4.48 10.97
C GLY A 60 4.87 -5.90 11.19
N ARG A 61 5.14 -6.80 10.25
CA ARG A 61 4.89 -8.23 10.43
C ARG A 61 6.03 -8.84 11.25
N LEU A 62 5.67 -9.45 12.36
CA LEU A 62 6.58 -10.13 13.25
C LEU A 62 6.43 -11.63 13.08
N ARG A 63 7.55 -12.30 12.82
CA ARG A 63 7.59 -13.75 12.89
C ARG A 63 7.92 -14.17 14.32
N LEU A 64 6.89 -14.58 15.06
CA LEU A 64 7.00 -15.04 16.44
C LEU A 64 7.42 -16.53 16.42
N THR A 65 8.72 -16.77 16.39
CA THR A 65 9.33 -18.11 16.45
C THR A 65 9.80 -18.45 17.85
N GLU A 66 9.91 -19.76 18.12
CA GLU A 66 10.63 -20.25 19.29
C GLU A 66 12.06 -19.70 19.28
N GLY A 67 12.45 -18.95 20.31
CA GLY A 67 13.80 -18.41 20.47
C GLY A 67 14.12 -17.07 19.80
N ASN A 68 13.16 -16.38 19.17
CA ASN A 68 13.33 -14.98 18.74
C ASN A 68 12.57 -14.07 19.71
N PRO A 69 13.20 -13.66 20.83
CA PRO A 69 12.45 -13.08 21.92
C PRO A 69 12.07 -11.64 21.60
N ALA A 70 10.96 -11.23 22.21
CA ALA A 70 10.72 -9.86 22.58
C ALA A 70 12.01 -9.20 23.13
N ILE A 71 12.34 -8.00 22.64
CA ILE A 71 13.59 -7.32 22.98
C ILE A 71 13.40 -6.71 24.37
N GLY A 72 13.84 -7.46 25.39
CA GLY A 72 13.85 -6.96 26.77
C GLY A 72 14.64 -5.65 26.87
N GLY A 73 14.14 -4.71 27.66
CA GLY A 73 14.80 -3.42 27.90
C GLY A 73 14.69 -2.40 26.75
N SER A 74 13.76 -2.59 25.80
CA SER A 74 13.52 -1.62 24.73
C SER A 74 12.93 -0.30 25.22
N GLY A 75 12.37 -0.27 26.43
CA GLY A 75 11.59 0.88 26.91
C GLY A 75 10.27 1.07 26.18
N GLN A 76 9.84 0.13 25.33
CA GLN A 76 8.57 0.19 24.60
C GLN A 76 7.72 -1.05 24.83
N LEU A 77 6.40 -0.85 24.88
CA LEU A 77 5.42 -1.93 24.87
C LEU A 77 4.66 -1.90 23.54
N SER A 78 4.67 -3.02 22.82
CA SER A 78 3.97 -3.17 21.54
C SER A 78 2.71 -4.02 21.68
N PHE A 79 1.64 -3.60 21.01
CA PHE A 79 0.36 -4.27 20.93
C PHE A 79 0.31 -5.01 19.60
N ILE A 80 0.24 -6.34 19.64
CA ILE A 80 0.42 -7.19 18.47
C ILE A 80 -0.84 -8.02 18.28
N LEU A 81 -1.42 -7.95 17.08
CA LEU A 81 -2.48 -8.84 16.63
C LEU A 81 -1.85 -10.16 16.16
N PRO A 82 -2.12 -11.30 16.80
CA PRO A 82 -1.74 -12.59 16.25
C PRO A 82 -2.55 -12.88 14.98
N LEU A 83 -1.89 -13.28 13.90
CA LEU A 83 -2.53 -13.70 12.66
C LEU A 83 -2.81 -15.20 12.71
N ALA A 84 -4.07 -15.59 12.51
CA ALA A 84 -4.46 -16.99 12.47
C ALA A 84 -3.85 -17.73 11.26
N GLY A 85 -3.45 -19.00 11.45
CA GLY A 85 -3.22 -19.94 10.34
C GLY A 85 -1.86 -19.90 9.63
N THR A 86 -0.85 -19.18 10.13
CA THR A 86 0.48 -19.13 9.47
C THR A 86 1.44 -20.24 9.91
N GLY A 87 1.07 -21.07 10.88
CA GLY A 87 1.87 -22.21 11.31
C GLY A 87 1.78 -23.35 10.31
N LYS A 88 2.84 -23.58 9.53
CA LYS A 88 3.01 -24.90 8.86
C LYS A 88 3.37 -25.92 9.94
N ALA A 89 2.86 -27.15 9.82
CA ALA A 89 3.21 -28.25 10.75
C ALA A 89 4.73 -28.42 10.94
N ASP A 90 5.51 -28.04 9.93
CA ASP A 90 6.98 -28.17 9.89
C ASP A 90 7.74 -26.92 10.36
N SER A 91 7.06 -25.82 10.72
CA SER A 91 7.71 -24.60 11.20
C SER A 91 6.83 -23.87 12.23
N PRO A 92 7.21 -23.92 13.53
CA PRO A 92 6.44 -23.30 14.61
C PRO A 92 6.66 -21.77 14.61
N SER A 93 6.02 -21.09 13.68
CA SER A 93 5.98 -19.63 13.65
C SER A 93 4.55 -19.13 13.56
N VAL A 94 4.18 -18.24 14.48
CA VAL A 94 2.97 -17.43 14.38
C VAL A 94 3.37 -16.06 13.84
N GLU A 95 2.69 -15.56 12.83
CA GLU A 95 2.85 -14.17 12.41
C GLU A 95 2.01 -13.27 13.30
N GLY A 96 2.54 -12.10 13.65
CA GLY A 96 1.81 -11.05 14.34
C GLY A 96 1.97 -9.72 13.61
N ILE A 97 1.05 -8.79 13.82
CA ILE A 97 1.15 -7.43 13.30
C ILE A 97 1.12 -6.44 14.46
N VAL A 98 2.11 -5.55 14.50
CA VAL A 98 2.16 -4.47 15.49
C VAL A 98 1.05 -3.47 15.16
N LEU A 99 0.02 -3.41 15.99
CA LEU A 99 -1.10 -2.49 15.85
C LEU A 99 -0.82 -1.16 16.53
N GLU A 100 -0.14 -1.18 17.67
CA GLU A 100 0.14 0.03 18.45
C GLU A 100 1.40 -0.08 19.31
N LYS A 101 1.97 1.05 19.75
CA LYS A 101 3.11 1.10 20.69
C LYS A 101 2.97 2.16 21.77
N LEU A 102 3.58 1.91 22.93
CA LEU A 102 3.72 2.87 24.01
C LEU A 102 5.16 2.97 24.48
N GLN A 103 5.64 4.21 24.66
CA GLN A 103 6.93 4.50 25.26
C GLN A 103 6.80 4.50 26.78
N LYS A 104 7.62 3.73 27.49
CA LYS A 104 7.66 3.71 28.96
C LYS A 104 8.42 4.94 29.49
N PRO A 105 8.03 5.49 30.67
CA PRO A 105 6.85 5.11 31.46
C PRO A 105 5.56 5.72 30.85
N PHE A 106 4.44 5.04 31.06
CA PHE A 106 3.12 5.51 30.63
C PHE A 106 2.06 5.31 31.73
N GLY A 107 1.00 6.11 31.67
CA GLY A 107 -0.12 6.05 32.60
C GLY A 107 -1.15 4.96 32.25
N SER A 108 -2.06 4.69 33.19
CA SER A 108 -3.15 3.73 32.94
C SER A 108 -4.10 4.20 31.84
N GLU A 109 -4.36 5.51 31.73
CA GLU A 109 -5.19 6.08 30.65
C GLU A 109 -4.57 5.85 29.26
N GLU A 110 -3.26 6.07 29.12
CA GLU A 110 -2.52 5.82 27.87
C GLU A 110 -2.56 4.34 27.48
N LEU A 111 -2.31 3.45 28.45
CA LEU A 111 -2.44 1.99 28.27
C LEU A 111 -3.82 1.61 27.73
N PHE A 112 -4.89 2.11 28.35
CA PHE A 112 -6.25 1.75 27.95
C PHE A 112 -6.66 2.38 26.62
N SER A 113 -6.20 3.59 26.32
CA SER A 113 -6.40 4.22 25.02
C SER A 113 -5.74 3.39 23.90
N ALA A 114 -4.47 3.02 24.06
CA ALA A 114 -3.75 2.17 23.11
C ALA A 114 -4.41 0.80 22.95
N LEU A 115 -4.86 0.20 24.05
CA LEU A 115 -5.54 -1.09 24.04
C LEU A 115 -6.89 -1.04 23.32
N GLN A 116 -7.71 -0.01 23.57
CA GLN A 116 -8.97 0.19 22.88
C GLN A 116 -8.74 0.43 21.38
N SER A 117 -7.72 1.21 21.03
CA SER A 117 -7.28 1.41 19.64
C SER A 117 -6.92 0.09 18.97
N ALA A 118 -6.06 -0.71 19.59
CA ALA A 118 -5.62 -2.01 19.08
C ALA A 118 -6.80 -3.00 18.94
N LEU A 119 -7.69 -3.09 19.92
CA LEU A 119 -8.87 -3.97 19.85
C LEU A 119 -9.87 -3.52 18.78
N ARG A 120 -10.04 -2.21 18.59
CA ARG A 120 -10.85 -1.67 17.51
C ARG A 120 -10.23 -2.01 16.14
N LEU A 121 -8.93 -1.80 15.97
CA LEU A 121 -8.20 -2.15 14.75
C LEU A 121 -8.29 -3.65 14.45
N LYS A 122 -8.12 -4.50 15.46
CA LYS A 122 -8.36 -5.94 15.35
C LYS A 122 -9.76 -6.23 14.84
N THR A 123 -10.78 -5.60 15.43
CA THR A 123 -12.17 -5.81 15.03
C THR A 123 -12.38 -5.39 13.57
N GLU A 124 -11.83 -4.25 13.14
CA GLU A 124 -11.89 -3.80 11.74
C GLU A 124 -11.13 -4.76 10.79
N LEU A 125 -10.02 -5.33 11.24
CA LEU A 125 -9.23 -6.31 10.48
C LEU A 125 -9.94 -7.67 10.35
N GLU A 126 -10.48 -8.20 11.44
CA GLU A 126 -11.20 -9.48 11.48
C GLU A 126 -12.55 -9.41 10.76
N GLN A 127 -13.20 -8.24 10.78
CA GLN A 127 -14.38 -8.00 9.98
C GLN A 127 -14.11 -7.99 8.47
N GLY A 128 -12.83 -8.03 8.05
CA GLY A 128 -12.33 -8.40 6.72
C GLY A 128 -13.27 -8.11 5.56
N ALA A 129 -12.98 -7.06 4.78
CA ALA A 129 -13.54 -6.79 3.45
C ALA A 129 -15.01 -7.20 3.27
N LEU A 130 -15.95 -6.55 4.00
CA LEU A 130 -17.40 -6.58 3.76
C LEU A 130 -17.89 -7.86 3.06
N THR A 131 -17.79 -9.00 3.74
CA THR A 131 -18.14 -10.32 3.18
C THR A 131 -19.61 -10.48 2.82
N ARG A 132 -20.45 -9.46 3.11
CA ARG A 132 -21.87 -9.40 2.76
C ARG A 132 -22.19 -8.07 2.10
N GLY A 133 -22.02 -7.99 0.79
CA GLY A 133 -22.44 -6.82 0.01
C GLY A 133 -21.59 -6.58 -1.22
N SER A 134 -21.98 -5.59 -2.01
CA SER A 134 -21.15 -5.11 -3.11
C SER A 134 -20.03 -4.23 -2.52
N HIS A 135 -18.76 -4.51 -2.86
CA HIS A 135 -17.61 -3.75 -2.36
C HIS A 135 -16.55 -3.55 -3.46
N LEU A 136 -15.68 -2.57 -3.27
CA LEU A 136 -14.51 -2.28 -4.11
C LEU A 136 -13.24 -2.64 -3.35
N GLU A 137 -12.49 -3.61 -3.86
CA GLU A 137 -11.17 -3.99 -3.39
C GLU A 137 -10.12 -3.28 -4.25
N VAL A 138 -9.10 -2.66 -3.66
CA VAL A 138 -7.96 -2.08 -4.38
C VAL A 138 -6.67 -2.65 -3.82
N LYS A 139 -5.86 -3.29 -4.68
CA LYS A 139 -4.65 -3.98 -4.23
C LYS A 139 -3.56 -4.11 -5.29
N PRO A 140 -2.32 -4.42 -4.90
CA PRO A 140 -1.29 -4.95 -5.79
C PRO A 140 -1.78 -6.19 -6.54
N LEU A 141 -1.47 -6.25 -7.84
CA LEU A 141 -1.65 -7.44 -8.65
C LEU A 141 -0.37 -8.27 -8.57
N VAL A 142 -0.51 -9.52 -8.13
CA VAL A 142 0.64 -10.38 -7.81
C VAL A 142 0.61 -11.69 -8.58
N SER A 143 -0.56 -12.13 -9.04
CA SER A 143 -0.70 -13.35 -9.83
C SER A 143 -0.66 -13.09 -11.34
N GLU A 144 -0.32 -14.13 -12.09
CA GLU A 144 -0.30 -14.11 -13.56
C GLU A 144 -1.66 -13.71 -14.16
N GLN A 145 -2.75 -14.27 -13.64
CA GLN A 145 -4.09 -13.95 -14.13
C GLN A 145 -4.47 -12.49 -13.85
N GLU A 146 -4.13 -11.97 -12.68
CA GLU A 146 -4.44 -10.58 -12.34
C GLU A 146 -3.67 -9.59 -13.23
N ILE A 147 -2.37 -9.83 -13.42
CA ILE A 147 -1.54 -9.00 -14.30
C ILE A 147 -2.03 -9.09 -15.74
N LEU A 148 -2.34 -10.29 -16.24
CA LEU A 148 -2.91 -10.46 -17.57
C LEU A 148 -4.19 -9.65 -17.76
N SER A 149 -5.14 -9.75 -16.81
CA SER A 149 -6.39 -8.98 -16.87
C SER A 149 -6.17 -7.47 -16.86
N ALA A 150 -5.12 -6.98 -16.20
CA ALA A 150 -4.75 -5.56 -16.26
C ALA A 150 -4.21 -5.15 -17.64
N LEU A 151 -3.40 -6.00 -18.28
CA LEU A 151 -2.88 -5.75 -19.63
C LEU A 151 -3.99 -5.83 -20.70
N GLU A 152 -4.95 -6.74 -20.54
CA GLU A 152 -6.17 -6.83 -21.35
C GLU A 152 -7.05 -5.58 -21.18
N LEU A 153 -7.27 -5.15 -19.93
CA LEU A 153 -8.04 -3.92 -19.65
C LEU A 153 -7.37 -2.68 -20.24
N ARG A 154 -6.04 -2.58 -20.15
CA ARG A 154 -5.27 -1.50 -20.80
C ARG A 154 -5.49 -1.51 -22.30
N TYR A 155 -5.38 -2.67 -22.93
CA TYR A 155 -5.63 -2.83 -24.36
C TYR A 155 -7.04 -2.41 -24.75
N GLU A 156 -8.08 -2.90 -24.04
CA GLU A 156 -9.48 -2.54 -24.27
C GLU A 156 -9.65 -1.01 -24.26
N VAL A 157 -9.18 -0.35 -23.20
CA VAL A 157 -9.36 1.09 -23.01
C VAL A 157 -8.56 1.90 -24.02
N TYR A 158 -7.31 1.53 -24.29
CA TYR A 158 -6.43 2.29 -25.19
C TYR A 158 -6.83 2.10 -26.67
N ARG A 159 -7.37 0.93 -27.03
CA ARG A 159 -8.00 0.72 -28.34
C ARG A 159 -9.25 1.57 -28.49
N GLU A 160 -10.12 1.59 -27.48
CA GLU A 160 -11.38 2.35 -27.49
C GLU A 160 -11.14 3.84 -27.79
N ILE A 161 -10.10 4.42 -27.19
CA ILE A 161 -9.76 5.85 -27.34
C ILE A 161 -8.79 6.14 -28.49
N GLY A 162 -8.38 5.12 -29.26
CA GLY A 162 -7.53 5.27 -30.44
C GLY A 162 -6.04 5.52 -30.16
N PHE A 163 -5.54 5.18 -28.97
CA PHE A 163 -4.13 5.37 -28.61
C PHE A 163 -3.20 4.31 -29.20
N ILE A 164 -3.71 3.10 -29.47
CA ILE A 164 -2.91 1.98 -29.98
C ILE A 164 -3.62 1.26 -31.14
N GLY A 165 -2.84 0.59 -31.98
CA GLY A 165 -3.31 -0.31 -33.04
C GLY A 165 -3.80 -1.67 -32.52
N HIS A 166 -4.32 -2.52 -33.41
CA HIS A 166 -4.74 -3.88 -33.05
C HIS A 166 -3.53 -4.75 -32.64
N SER A 167 -3.69 -5.54 -31.58
CA SER A 167 -2.73 -6.54 -31.11
C SER A 167 -3.38 -7.93 -31.16
N PRO A 168 -2.81 -8.92 -31.87
CA PRO A 168 -3.37 -10.28 -31.93
C PRO A 168 -3.51 -10.94 -30.57
N ALA A 169 -2.61 -10.62 -29.63
CA ALA A 169 -2.65 -11.15 -28.27
C ALA A 169 -3.74 -10.53 -27.39
N GLY A 170 -4.40 -9.44 -27.85
CA GLY A 170 -5.44 -8.76 -27.07
C GLY A 170 -4.94 -8.05 -25.81
N ILE A 171 -3.64 -7.79 -25.71
CA ILE A 171 -3.00 -7.12 -24.57
C ILE A 171 -2.13 -5.93 -24.99
N GLU A 172 -1.94 -4.99 -24.07
CA GLU A 172 -1.02 -3.86 -24.22
C GLU A 172 0.09 -3.96 -23.18
N LEU A 173 1.31 -4.16 -23.67
CA LEU A 173 2.51 -4.42 -22.90
C LEU A 173 3.66 -3.62 -23.49
N ASP A 174 4.45 -2.97 -22.65
CA ASP A 174 5.64 -2.21 -23.05
C ASP A 174 6.87 -2.57 -22.19
N ARG A 175 8.03 -1.99 -22.53
CA ARG A 175 9.30 -2.28 -21.85
C ARG A 175 9.34 -1.91 -20.37
N TYR A 176 8.47 -1.01 -19.91
CA TYR A 176 8.47 -0.53 -18.53
C TYR A 176 7.71 -1.46 -17.59
N ASP A 177 6.84 -2.31 -18.13
CA ASP A 177 6.05 -3.25 -17.35
C ASP A 177 6.93 -4.18 -16.50
N ALA A 178 8.09 -4.61 -17.01
CA ALA A 178 9.02 -5.51 -16.32
C ALA A 178 9.56 -4.98 -14.98
N ARG A 179 9.52 -3.67 -14.75
CA ARG A 179 9.94 -3.01 -13.48
C ARG A 179 8.80 -2.26 -12.80
N SER A 180 7.55 -2.64 -13.12
CA SER A 180 6.36 -1.97 -12.61
C SER A 180 5.61 -2.77 -11.55
N LEU A 181 4.99 -2.05 -10.64
CA LEU A 181 3.92 -2.53 -9.79
C LEU A 181 2.59 -2.19 -10.44
N PHE A 182 1.65 -3.12 -10.42
CA PHE A 182 0.29 -2.89 -10.89
C PHE A 182 -0.63 -2.83 -9.68
N LEU A 183 -1.43 -1.79 -9.60
CA LEU A 183 -2.57 -1.71 -8.70
C LEU A 183 -3.83 -2.01 -9.50
N GLY A 184 -4.66 -2.92 -9.02
CA GLY A 184 -5.96 -3.22 -9.59
C GLY A 184 -7.09 -2.87 -8.62
N ALA A 185 -8.20 -2.41 -9.18
CA ALA A 185 -9.43 -2.15 -8.46
C ALA A 185 -10.50 -3.16 -8.91
N TYR A 186 -10.89 -4.06 -8.02
CA TYR A 186 -11.87 -5.11 -8.24
C TYR A 186 -13.22 -4.73 -7.64
N ILE A 187 -14.28 -4.84 -8.43
CA ILE A 187 -15.65 -4.79 -7.92
C ILE A 187 -16.08 -6.21 -7.60
N HIS A 188 -16.54 -6.39 -6.36
CA HIS A 188 -17.16 -7.61 -5.89
C HIS A 188 -18.66 -7.36 -5.81
N GLN A 189 -19.46 -8.10 -6.58
CA GLN A 189 -20.91 -7.96 -6.60
C GLN A 189 -21.55 -9.32 -6.89
N ASN A 190 -22.55 -9.71 -6.09
CA ASN A 190 -23.28 -10.98 -6.26
C ASN A 190 -22.37 -12.23 -6.31
N GLY A 191 -21.24 -12.20 -5.60
CA GLY A 191 -20.25 -13.28 -5.61
C GLY A 191 -19.31 -13.28 -6.82
N GLU A 192 -19.48 -12.35 -7.76
CA GLU A 192 -18.56 -12.15 -8.88
C GLU A 192 -17.48 -11.11 -8.54
N ARG A 193 -16.27 -11.34 -9.04
CA ARG A 193 -15.12 -10.43 -8.91
C ARG A 193 -14.68 -9.99 -10.31
N GLU A 194 -14.72 -8.69 -10.57
CA GLU A 194 -14.33 -8.11 -11.86
C GLU A 194 -13.31 -6.98 -11.71
N LEU A 195 -12.26 -7.00 -12.54
CA LEU A 195 -11.32 -5.89 -12.61
C LEU A 195 -11.99 -4.66 -13.27
N ALA A 196 -12.19 -3.62 -12.47
CA ALA A 196 -12.88 -2.40 -12.85
C ALA A 196 -11.93 -1.27 -13.24
N GLY A 197 -10.71 -1.26 -12.71
CA GLY A 197 -9.67 -0.29 -13.04
C GLY A 197 -8.28 -0.79 -12.70
N SER A 198 -7.26 -0.18 -13.29
CA SER A 198 -5.85 -0.48 -13.04
C SER A 198 -5.00 0.79 -13.12
N LEU A 199 -3.89 0.81 -12.37
CA LEU A 199 -2.82 1.80 -12.47
C LEU A 199 -1.46 1.08 -12.42
N ARG A 200 -0.46 1.66 -13.08
CA ARG A 200 0.92 1.19 -13.06
C ARG A 200 1.82 2.19 -12.32
N ILE A 201 2.69 1.68 -11.46
CA ILE A 201 3.75 2.43 -10.79
C ILE A 201 5.10 1.92 -11.31
N ILE A 202 5.86 2.77 -11.97
CA ILE A 202 7.20 2.46 -12.50
C ILE A 202 8.23 3.03 -11.54
N ARG A 203 9.19 2.21 -11.13
CA ARG A 203 10.36 2.63 -10.34
C ARG A 203 11.46 3.15 -11.26
N GLN A 204 12.09 4.28 -10.90
CA GLN A 204 13.31 4.72 -11.58
C GLN A 204 14.44 3.73 -11.30
N GLN A 205 14.59 3.31 -10.04
CA GLN A 205 15.68 2.44 -9.60
C GLN A 205 15.15 1.12 -9.04
N GLY A 206 15.79 0.02 -9.43
CA GLY A 206 15.40 -1.33 -9.00
C GLY A 206 14.24 -1.90 -9.81
N ASP A 207 13.73 -3.03 -9.32
CA ASP A 207 12.62 -3.74 -9.91
C ASP A 207 11.64 -4.23 -8.83
N PHE A 208 10.51 -4.75 -9.29
CA PHE A 208 9.61 -5.54 -8.48
C PHE A 208 9.80 -7.02 -8.86
N ALA A 209 10.71 -7.70 -8.17
CA ALA A 209 11.17 -9.05 -8.54
C ALA A 209 10.05 -10.07 -8.79
N ALA A 210 8.98 -10.03 -7.98
CA ALA A 210 7.82 -10.90 -8.16
C ALA A 210 7.07 -10.60 -9.48
N GLN A 211 6.76 -9.33 -9.75
CA GLN A 211 6.08 -8.89 -10.97
C GLN A 211 6.91 -9.18 -12.21
N ARG A 212 8.24 -8.96 -12.15
CA ARG A 212 9.16 -9.32 -13.24
C ARG A 212 9.09 -10.81 -13.56
N THR A 213 9.04 -11.65 -12.53
CA THR A 213 8.94 -13.11 -12.70
C THR A 213 7.65 -13.48 -13.43
N VAL A 214 6.52 -12.90 -13.01
CA VAL A 214 5.22 -13.15 -13.65
C VAL A 214 5.20 -12.66 -15.11
N LEU A 215 5.74 -11.47 -15.39
CA LEU A 215 5.80 -10.94 -16.76
C LEU A 215 6.70 -11.77 -17.67
N ASN A 216 7.82 -12.30 -17.14
CA ASN A 216 8.68 -13.22 -17.90
C ASN A 216 7.96 -14.51 -18.28
N LEU A 217 7.06 -15.02 -17.42
CA LEU A 217 6.21 -16.18 -17.73
C LEU A 217 5.17 -15.83 -18.81
N LEU A 218 4.52 -14.66 -18.70
CA LEU A 218 3.58 -14.19 -19.72
C LEU A 218 4.23 -14.02 -21.10
N HIS A 219 5.44 -13.46 -21.16
CA HIS A 219 6.21 -13.34 -22.40
C HIS A 219 6.47 -14.70 -23.06
N GLN A 220 6.82 -15.71 -22.27
CA GLN A 220 7.07 -17.06 -22.77
C GLN A 220 5.78 -17.71 -23.27
N ARG A 221 4.70 -17.61 -22.48
CA ARG A 221 3.42 -18.27 -22.77
C ARG A 221 2.71 -17.67 -23.99
N LEU A 222 2.81 -16.36 -24.17
CA LEU A 222 2.12 -15.64 -25.25
C LEU A 222 2.99 -15.45 -26.49
N GLU A 223 4.21 -16.02 -26.50
CA GLU A 223 5.21 -15.88 -27.58
C GLU A 223 5.46 -14.41 -27.97
N ILE A 224 5.30 -13.49 -27.03
CA ILE A 224 5.51 -12.06 -27.27
C ILE A 224 7.02 -11.86 -27.28
N PRO A 225 7.60 -11.33 -28.38
CA PRO A 225 9.02 -11.02 -28.44
C PRO A 225 9.41 -10.28 -27.18
N ARG A 226 10.40 -10.79 -26.44
CA ARG A 226 10.91 -10.05 -25.29
C ARG A 226 11.28 -8.68 -25.82
N VAL A 227 10.64 -7.66 -25.29
CA VAL A 227 11.11 -6.30 -25.52
C VAL A 227 12.43 -6.28 -24.79
N THR A 228 13.53 -6.56 -25.50
CA THR A 228 14.87 -6.42 -24.98
C THR A 228 14.89 -5.02 -24.38
N ALA A 229 15.13 -4.93 -23.07
CA ALA A 229 15.45 -3.67 -22.45
C ALA A 229 16.63 -3.12 -23.25
N LEU A 230 16.34 -2.21 -24.18
CA LEU A 230 17.31 -1.52 -25.00
C LEU A 230 18.24 -0.81 -24.01
N GLY A 231 19.36 -1.46 -23.71
CA GLY A 231 20.33 -1.04 -22.70
C GLY A 231 19.80 -1.16 -21.27
N SER A 232 20.46 -1.97 -20.46
CA SER A 232 20.41 -1.96 -18.99
C SER A 232 20.92 -0.64 -18.37
N GLU A 233 21.03 0.45 -19.13
CA GLU A 233 21.71 1.68 -18.72
C GLU A 233 20.78 2.87 -18.53
N ASN A 234 19.58 2.88 -19.14
CA ASN A 234 18.64 3.99 -18.93
C ASN A 234 17.52 3.61 -17.96
N ASN A 235 17.77 3.85 -16.68
CA ASN A 235 16.78 3.95 -15.60
C ASN A 235 15.79 5.13 -15.80
N SER A 236 15.54 5.53 -17.05
CA SER A 236 14.72 6.69 -17.40
C SER A 236 13.23 6.35 -17.34
N LEU A 237 12.44 7.25 -16.77
CA LEU A 237 10.99 7.13 -16.69
C LEU A 237 10.35 7.59 -18.02
N PRO A 238 9.30 6.93 -18.56
CA PRO A 238 8.74 7.27 -19.87
C PRO A 238 8.24 8.72 -20.00
N ALA A 239 7.72 9.31 -18.93
CA ALA A 239 7.43 10.74 -18.87
C ALA A 239 8.71 11.54 -19.10
N CYS A 240 9.74 11.33 -18.28
CA CYS A 240 11.03 12.02 -18.41
C CYS A 240 11.66 11.87 -19.80
N GLU A 241 11.61 10.68 -20.42
CA GLU A 241 12.05 10.47 -21.80
C GLU A 241 11.31 11.35 -22.82
N SER A 242 9.99 11.50 -22.66
CA SER A 242 9.16 12.31 -23.57
C SER A 242 9.50 13.81 -23.50
N PHE A 243 9.96 14.27 -22.33
CA PHE A 243 10.37 15.65 -22.11
C PHE A 243 11.88 15.87 -22.30
N GLY A 244 12.66 14.80 -22.57
CA GLY A 244 14.10 14.89 -22.77
C GLY A 244 14.87 15.36 -21.54
N ILE A 245 14.38 15.03 -20.34
CA ILE A 245 15.00 15.39 -19.06
C ILE A 245 15.27 14.15 -18.21
N SER A 246 16.18 14.24 -17.25
CA SER A 246 16.31 13.23 -16.19
C SER A 246 15.41 13.55 -14.99
N PRO A 247 15.05 12.55 -14.15
CA PRO A 247 14.32 12.81 -12.90
C PRO A 247 15.03 13.82 -11.97
N GLU A 248 16.37 13.82 -11.95
CA GLU A 248 17.18 14.74 -11.15
C GLU A 248 17.07 16.19 -11.65
N GLU A 249 16.90 16.40 -12.97
CA GLU A 249 16.73 17.74 -13.55
C GLU A 249 15.41 18.39 -13.16
N ILE A 250 14.41 17.62 -12.72
CA ILE A 250 13.14 18.14 -12.19
C ILE A 250 13.39 19.04 -10.98
N SER A 251 14.43 18.77 -10.20
CA SER A 251 14.82 19.58 -9.03
C SER A 251 15.11 21.05 -9.37
N ARG A 252 15.47 21.37 -10.63
CA ARG A 252 15.66 22.74 -11.11
C ARG A 252 14.35 23.53 -11.17
N TYR A 253 13.23 22.84 -11.29
CA TYR A 253 11.88 23.42 -11.39
C TYR A 253 11.09 23.25 -10.10
N MET A 254 11.37 22.19 -9.34
CA MET A 254 10.75 21.87 -8.06
C MET A 254 11.84 21.58 -7.02
N PRO A 255 12.32 22.61 -6.29
CA PRO A 255 13.42 22.45 -5.34
C PRO A 255 13.19 21.32 -4.34
N GLY A 256 14.20 20.47 -4.15
CA GLY A 256 14.15 19.31 -3.25
C GLY A 256 13.57 18.03 -3.85
N PHE A 257 13.01 18.07 -5.07
CA PHE A 257 12.50 16.89 -5.75
C PHE A 257 13.59 15.82 -5.93
N GLY A 258 13.27 14.56 -5.60
CA GLY A 258 14.22 13.45 -5.66
C GLY A 258 15.24 13.41 -4.51
N SER A 259 15.11 14.25 -3.49
CA SER A 259 16.03 14.25 -2.34
C SER A 259 15.56 13.33 -1.19
N ARG A 260 16.48 13.01 -0.26
CA ARG A 260 16.18 12.19 0.93
C ARG A 260 15.25 12.85 1.95
N TYR A 261 14.85 14.09 1.72
CA TYR A 261 13.92 14.82 2.57
C TYR A 261 12.81 15.46 1.73
N SER A 262 11.57 15.32 2.16
CA SER A 262 10.47 16.16 1.64
C SER A 262 10.78 17.64 1.87
N ILE A 263 10.10 18.54 1.14
CA ILE A 263 10.17 19.98 1.39
C ILE A 263 9.81 20.39 2.83
N HIS A 264 9.10 19.52 3.58
CA HIS A 264 8.79 19.70 5.00
C HIS A 264 9.77 19.04 5.97
N GLY A 265 10.87 18.47 5.47
CA GLY A 265 11.93 17.86 6.29
C GLY A 265 11.69 16.41 6.70
N ALA A 266 10.57 15.79 6.29
CA ALA A 266 10.33 14.37 6.52
C ALA A 266 11.35 13.52 5.74
N ALA A 267 12.00 12.56 6.40
CA ALA A 267 12.92 11.63 5.73
C ALA A 267 12.14 10.70 4.78
N VAL A 268 12.60 10.60 3.54
CA VAL A 268 11.92 9.85 2.46
C VAL A 268 12.93 9.16 1.55
N SER A 269 12.45 8.26 0.70
CA SER A 269 13.25 7.68 -0.38
C SER A 269 13.62 8.75 -1.41
N GLU A 270 14.87 8.76 -1.87
CA GLU A 270 15.34 9.56 -3.03
C GLU A 270 14.76 9.04 -4.35
N GLU A 271 14.21 7.83 -4.34
CA GLU A 271 13.65 7.20 -5.52
C GLU A 271 12.48 7.99 -6.11
N VAL A 272 12.57 8.27 -7.42
CA VAL A 272 11.47 8.81 -8.21
C VAL A 272 10.67 7.69 -8.85
N CYS A 273 9.35 7.78 -8.77
CA CYS A 273 8.42 6.85 -9.40
C CYS A 273 7.58 7.56 -10.47
N GLU A 274 7.14 6.84 -11.51
CA GLU A 274 6.12 7.34 -12.44
C GLU A 274 4.80 6.60 -12.24
N LEU A 275 3.70 7.34 -12.12
CA LEU A 275 2.37 6.76 -12.24
C LEU A 275 1.93 6.82 -13.70
N SER A 276 1.54 5.69 -14.27
CA SER A 276 1.14 5.58 -15.67
C SER A 276 0.01 4.57 -15.86
N ARG A 277 -0.55 4.52 -17.07
CA ARG A 277 -1.56 3.51 -17.46
C ARG A 277 -2.77 3.44 -16.54
N LEU A 278 -3.22 4.58 -16.00
CA LEU A 278 -4.49 4.67 -15.29
C LEU A 278 -5.63 4.38 -16.28
N VAL A 279 -6.28 3.24 -16.13
CA VAL A 279 -7.40 2.80 -16.96
C VAL A 279 -8.57 2.37 -16.09
N ILE A 280 -9.78 2.74 -16.53
CA ILE A 280 -11.03 2.37 -15.87
C ILE A 280 -11.97 1.86 -16.96
N LYS A 281 -12.55 0.68 -16.72
CA LYS A 281 -13.48 0.03 -17.65
C LYS A 281 -14.67 0.95 -17.89
N ARG A 282 -15.13 1.03 -19.15
CA ARG A 282 -16.11 2.04 -19.60
C ARG A 282 -17.36 2.12 -18.72
N LYS A 283 -17.93 0.98 -18.32
CA LYS A 283 -19.13 0.91 -17.48
C LYS A 283 -18.96 1.51 -16.08
N TYR A 284 -17.72 1.67 -15.61
CA TYR A 284 -17.40 2.18 -14.28
C TYR A 284 -16.94 3.65 -14.25
N ARG A 285 -16.62 4.26 -15.41
CA ARG A 285 -16.05 5.63 -15.49
C ARG A 285 -16.94 6.74 -14.91
N LYS A 286 -18.26 6.55 -14.94
CA LYS A 286 -19.26 7.52 -14.44
C LYS A 286 -19.87 7.13 -13.09
N GLN A 287 -19.42 6.03 -12.50
CA GLN A 287 -20.02 5.53 -11.27
C GLN A 287 -19.51 6.30 -10.05
N LEU A 288 -20.39 6.46 -9.06
CA LEU A 288 -20.15 7.23 -7.83
C LEU A 288 -19.11 6.60 -6.89
N PHE A 289 -18.62 5.39 -7.19
CA PHE A 289 -17.69 4.66 -6.33
C PHE A 289 -16.30 5.28 -6.28
N GLY A 290 -15.99 6.21 -7.20
CA GLY A 290 -14.71 6.92 -7.19
C GLY A 290 -13.51 5.98 -7.34
N ILE A 291 -13.58 4.99 -8.24
CA ILE A 291 -12.53 3.98 -8.45
C ILE A 291 -11.16 4.62 -8.55
N GLU A 292 -11.05 5.68 -9.34
CA GLU A 292 -9.81 6.43 -9.47
C GLU A 292 -9.28 6.95 -8.14
N ARG A 293 -10.15 7.60 -7.35
CA ARG A 293 -9.79 8.12 -6.03
C ARG A 293 -9.31 6.99 -5.12
N ARG A 294 -9.93 5.81 -5.19
CA ARG A 294 -9.52 4.63 -4.39
C ARG A 294 -8.22 4.00 -4.87
N ILE A 295 -7.95 4.02 -6.18
CA ILE A 295 -6.64 3.67 -6.72
C ILE A 295 -5.57 4.65 -6.22
N PHE A 296 -5.84 5.96 -6.23
CA PHE A 296 -4.91 6.95 -5.67
C PHE A 296 -4.73 6.80 -4.17
N GLU A 297 -5.78 6.50 -3.40
CA GLU A 297 -5.69 6.15 -1.99
C GLU A 297 -4.75 4.96 -1.78
N ALA A 298 -4.86 3.92 -2.60
CA ALA A 298 -3.94 2.80 -2.55
C ALA A 298 -2.49 3.20 -2.89
N VAL A 299 -2.25 4.13 -3.83
CA VAL A 299 -0.88 4.67 -4.07
C VAL A 299 -0.33 5.35 -2.83
N VAL A 300 -1.12 6.22 -2.20
CA VAL A 300 -0.72 6.95 -0.98
C VAL A 300 -0.40 5.96 0.14
N VAL A 301 -1.32 5.02 0.37
CA VAL A 301 -1.22 4.02 1.43
C VAL A 301 -0.03 3.08 1.21
N ASP A 302 0.13 2.55 -0.01
CA ASP A 302 1.27 1.70 -0.39
C ASP A 302 2.61 2.41 -0.20
N SER A 303 2.66 3.71 -0.51
CA SER A 303 3.85 4.54 -0.36
C SER A 303 4.18 4.86 1.10
N SER A 304 3.17 5.00 1.96
CA SER A 304 3.33 5.18 3.41
C SER A 304 3.58 3.88 4.17
N ALA A 305 3.14 2.75 3.61
CA ALA A 305 3.30 1.43 4.21
C ALA A 305 4.67 0.79 3.92
N GLY A 306 5.35 1.19 2.84
CA GLY A 306 6.63 0.62 2.43
C GLY A 306 7.78 0.87 3.43
N GLU A 307 8.80 0.00 3.40
CA GLU A 307 10.04 0.18 4.18
C GLU A 307 10.79 1.47 3.78
N SER A 308 10.70 1.83 2.50
CA SER A 308 11.11 3.14 1.98
C SER A 308 9.87 3.97 1.65
N LEU A 309 9.74 5.13 2.30
CA LEU A 309 8.65 6.07 2.06
C LEU A 309 8.82 6.67 0.66
N ARG A 310 8.13 6.10 -0.33
CA ARG A 310 8.09 6.64 -1.70
C ARG A 310 7.41 8.00 -1.66
N ASN A 311 8.12 9.02 -2.12
CA ASN A 311 7.64 10.40 -2.01
C ASN A 311 7.50 11.10 -3.35
N TRP A 312 8.44 10.84 -4.26
CA TRP A 312 8.59 11.59 -5.50
C TRP A 312 7.89 10.87 -6.63
N PHE A 313 6.81 11.47 -7.13
CA PHE A 313 6.07 10.92 -8.27
C PHE A 313 6.08 11.89 -9.43
N VAL A 314 6.18 11.35 -10.64
CA VAL A 314 5.91 12.07 -11.89
C VAL A 314 4.75 11.42 -12.63
N ILE A 315 4.04 12.23 -13.41
CA ILE A 315 3.05 11.78 -14.38
C ILE A 315 3.15 12.62 -15.65
N ALA A 316 2.87 12.00 -16.79
CA ALA A 316 2.60 12.72 -18.03
C ALA A 316 1.11 12.61 -18.34
N VAL A 317 0.44 13.75 -18.50
CA VAL A 317 -1.02 13.79 -18.70
C VAL A 317 -1.37 14.74 -19.81
N HIS A 318 -2.50 14.49 -20.47
CA HIS A 318 -3.05 15.43 -21.44
C HIS A 318 -3.34 16.79 -20.75
N PRO A 319 -3.01 17.94 -21.35
CA PRO A 319 -3.18 19.26 -20.72
C PRO A 319 -4.59 19.49 -20.17
N SER A 320 -5.62 19.02 -20.87
CA SER A 320 -7.03 19.15 -20.43
C SER A 320 -7.38 18.35 -19.17
N ARG A 321 -6.44 17.60 -18.60
CA ARG A 321 -6.60 16.80 -17.38
C ARG A 321 -5.75 17.30 -16.23
N SER A 322 -4.99 18.40 -16.35
CA SER A 322 -4.10 18.90 -15.28
C SER A 322 -4.85 19.14 -13.96
N ALA A 323 -5.95 19.91 -14.02
CA ALA A 323 -6.78 20.29 -12.87
C ALA A 323 -7.28 19.08 -12.07
N LYS A 324 -7.45 17.94 -12.73
CA LYS A 324 -7.86 16.71 -12.06
C LYS A 324 -6.76 16.17 -11.15
N PHE A 325 -5.50 16.18 -11.59
CA PHE A 325 -4.36 15.66 -10.84
C PHE A 325 -3.78 16.68 -9.85
N GLU A 326 -4.00 17.98 -10.07
CA GLU A 326 -3.74 19.02 -9.07
C GLU A 326 -4.48 18.75 -7.75
N ARG A 327 -5.69 18.17 -7.81
CA ARG A 327 -6.44 17.74 -6.61
C ARG A 327 -5.78 16.60 -5.84
N PHE A 328 -4.86 15.87 -6.46
CA PHE A 328 -4.04 14.84 -5.83
C PHE A 328 -2.62 15.36 -5.50
N GLY A 329 -2.42 16.67 -5.51
CA GLY A 329 -1.16 17.33 -5.13
C GLY A 329 -0.12 17.42 -6.24
N PHE A 330 -0.44 17.01 -7.47
CA PHE A 330 0.51 17.14 -8.58
C PHE A 330 0.61 18.59 -9.05
N GLU A 331 1.84 19.07 -9.24
CA GLU A 331 2.16 20.41 -9.73
C GLU A 331 2.70 20.31 -11.16
N THR A 332 2.20 21.15 -12.06
CA THR A 332 2.68 21.20 -13.44
C THR A 332 4.10 21.78 -13.50
N VAL A 333 5.00 21.10 -14.20
CA VAL A 333 6.36 21.59 -14.48
C VAL A 333 6.31 22.53 -15.69
N SER A 334 5.69 23.70 -15.51
CA SER A 334 5.27 24.60 -16.60
C SER A 334 6.40 25.03 -17.54
N ALA A 335 7.64 25.11 -17.04
CA ALA A 335 8.81 25.49 -17.83
C ALA A 335 9.12 24.52 -18.98
N LEU A 336 8.63 23.28 -18.92
CA LEU A 336 8.82 22.28 -19.98
C LEU A 336 7.76 22.36 -21.09
N GLY A 337 6.70 23.16 -20.91
CA GLY A 337 5.64 23.28 -21.91
C GLY A 337 4.90 21.97 -22.21
N THR A 338 4.37 21.86 -23.43
CA THR A 338 3.64 20.67 -23.91
C THR A 338 4.48 19.91 -24.92
N HIS A 339 4.60 18.59 -24.73
CA HIS A 339 5.34 17.67 -25.60
C HIS A 339 4.42 16.59 -26.15
N ILE A 340 4.87 15.87 -27.18
CA ILE A 340 4.20 14.66 -27.63
C ILE A 340 4.70 13.48 -26.80
N TYR A 341 3.78 12.78 -26.12
CA TYR A 341 4.15 11.64 -25.28
C TYR A 341 4.58 10.44 -26.12
N THR A 342 5.73 9.87 -25.77
CA THR A 342 6.33 8.73 -26.47
C THR A 342 5.40 7.51 -26.44
N GLY A 343 5.16 6.93 -27.62
CA GLY A 343 4.35 5.72 -27.78
C GLY A 343 2.83 5.92 -27.89
N ILE A 344 2.30 7.11 -27.57
CA ILE A 344 0.86 7.42 -27.66
C ILE A 344 0.57 8.55 -28.67
N ALA A 345 1.58 9.35 -29.02
CA ALA A 345 1.48 10.45 -29.98
C ALA A 345 0.39 11.49 -29.63
N GLN A 346 0.21 11.75 -28.33
CA GLN A 346 -0.75 12.72 -27.79
C GLN A 346 -0.01 13.85 -27.07
N PRO A 347 -0.57 15.08 -27.06
CA PRO A 347 0.01 16.17 -26.28
C PRO A 347 -0.05 15.83 -24.79
N ALA A 348 1.05 16.11 -24.10
CA ALA A 348 1.20 15.87 -22.68
C ALA A 348 1.99 17.01 -22.01
N ILE A 349 1.69 17.23 -20.74
CA ILE A 349 2.47 18.03 -19.80
C ILE A 349 3.05 17.11 -18.73
N LEU A 350 4.20 17.49 -18.19
CA LEU A 350 4.81 16.82 -17.04
C LEU A 350 4.24 17.43 -15.76
N MET A 351 3.83 16.58 -14.82
CA MET A 351 3.48 16.99 -13.48
C MET A 351 4.27 16.17 -12.45
N ALA A 352 4.59 16.78 -11.32
CA ALA A 352 5.40 16.20 -10.26
C ALA A 352 4.67 16.31 -8.91
N LEU A 353 4.92 15.38 -7.99
CA LEU A 353 4.32 15.32 -6.66
C LEU A 353 5.39 15.07 -5.61
N ASP A 354 5.34 15.88 -4.54
CA ASP A 354 5.91 15.59 -3.22
C ASP A 354 4.77 15.06 -2.34
N LEU A 355 4.72 13.74 -2.13
CA LEU A 355 3.63 13.10 -1.42
C LEU A 355 3.48 13.63 0.02
N GLN A 356 4.59 13.83 0.73
CA GLN A 356 4.57 14.37 2.11
C GLN A 356 4.07 15.81 2.15
N ARG A 357 4.41 16.65 1.17
CA ARG A 357 3.80 17.99 1.01
C ARG A 357 2.29 17.91 0.83
N TYR A 358 1.83 17.00 -0.03
CA TYR A 358 0.40 16.80 -0.23
C TYR A 358 -0.30 16.28 1.05
N LEU A 359 0.33 15.37 1.78
CA LEU A 359 -0.19 14.81 3.02
C LEU A 359 -0.23 15.83 4.18
N ALA A 360 0.66 16.82 4.18
CA ALA A 360 0.66 17.92 5.14
C ALA A 360 -0.47 18.94 4.89
N ALA A 361 -0.98 19.03 3.67
CA ALA A 361 -2.11 19.89 3.33
C ALA A 361 -3.46 19.18 3.59
N PRO A 362 -4.58 19.91 3.77
CA PRO A 362 -5.90 19.30 3.86
C PRO A 362 -6.20 18.44 2.62
N ASN A 363 -6.37 17.14 2.82
CA ASN A 363 -6.54 16.16 1.75
C ASN A 363 -7.50 15.02 2.16
N PRO A 364 -8.12 14.32 1.21
CA PRO A 364 -9.09 13.26 1.51
C PRO A 364 -8.52 11.98 2.13
N PHE A 365 -7.20 11.82 2.22
CA PHE A 365 -6.56 10.56 2.63
C PHE A 365 -5.91 10.65 4.02
N GLY A 366 -5.48 11.85 4.44
CA GLY A 366 -4.69 12.04 5.66
C GLY A 366 -5.40 11.57 6.94
N LYS A 367 -6.72 11.76 7.05
CA LYS A 367 -7.48 11.44 8.27
C LYS A 367 -7.40 9.96 8.67
N ASN A 368 -7.34 9.05 7.70
CA ASN A 368 -7.37 7.60 7.93
C ASN A 368 -6.10 6.91 7.43
N LEU A 369 -5.03 7.66 7.13
CA LEU A 369 -3.85 7.11 6.45
C LEU A 369 -3.19 5.99 7.26
N GLU A 370 -3.01 6.18 8.57
CA GLU A 370 -2.38 5.21 9.45
C GLU A 370 -3.17 3.90 9.53
N ILE A 371 -4.49 4.01 9.76
CA ILE A 371 -5.40 2.86 9.78
C ILE A 371 -5.39 2.16 8.43
N ASN A 372 -5.53 2.89 7.33
CA ASN A 372 -5.52 2.31 5.98
C ASN A 372 -4.18 1.65 5.64
N ALA A 373 -3.05 2.22 6.05
CA ALA A 373 -1.73 1.62 5.90
C ALA A 373 -1.61 0.31 6.66
N LEU A 374 -2.14 0.26 7.87
CA LEU A 374 -2.20 -0.98 8.63
C LEU A 374 -3.09 -2.03 7.94
N LEU A 375 -4.34 -1.66 7.59
CA LEU A 375 -5.27 -2.53 6.86
C LEU A 375 -4.65 -3.06 5.56
N TYR A 376 -3.95 -2.20 4.81
CA TYR A 376 -3.27 -2.56 3.58
C TYR A 376 -2.13 -3.55 3.81
N LYS A 377 -1.29 -3.37 4.84
CA LYS A 377 -0.22 -4.32 5.19
C LYS A 377 -0.77 -5.67 5.62
N VAL A 378 -1.91 -5.69 6.32
CA VAL A 378 -2.53 -6.93 6.79
C VAL A 378 -3.19 -7.68 5.64
N ASN A 379 -4.08 -7.00 4.92
CA ASN A 379 -4.95 -7.62 3.90
C ASN A 379 -4.29 -7.72 2.52
N GLY A 380 -3.14 -7.06 2.32
CA GLY A 380 -2.53 -6.91 1.01
C GLY A 380 -3.35 -6.00 0.09
N GLY A 381 -4.22 -5.14 0.62
CA GLY A 381 -5.14 -4.31 -0.15
C GLY A 381 -6.10 -3.49 0.73
N LEU A 382 -6.80 -2.55 0.11
CA LEU A 382 -7.89 -1.78 0.70
C LEU A 382 -9.23 -2.35 0.25
N SER A 383 -10.25 -2.26 1.11
CA SER A 383 -11.64 -2.62 0.77
C SER A 383 -12.59 -1.52 1.18
N HIS A 384 -13.49 -1.15 0.28
CA HIS A 384 -14.45 -0.08 0.47
C HIS A 384 -15.85 -0.58 0.16
N GLY A 385 -16.81 -0.37 1.07
CA GLY A 385 -18.19 -0.67 0.78
C GLY A 385 -18.72 0.16 -0.37
N LEU A 386 -19.51 -0.46 -1.26
CA LEU A 386 -20.32 0.25 -2.25
C LEU A 386 -21.61 0.72 -1.59
N GLU A 387 -21.49 1.39 -0.44
CA GLU A 387 -22.58 2.26 -0.02
C GLU A 387 -22.59 3.44 -0.98
N VAL A 388 -23.79 3.81 -1.45
CA VAL A 388 -23.97 5.00 -2.28
C VAL A 388 -23.51 6.19 -1.43
N SER A 389 -22.26 6.60 -1.62
CA SER A 389 -21.74 7.80 -0.97
C SER A 389 -22.74 8.90 -1.29
N PRO A 390 -23.34 9.57 -0.28
CA PRO A 390 -24.29 10.64 -0.53
C PRO A 390 -23.60 11.60 -1.48
N ALA A 391 -24.21 11.77 -2.66
CA ALA A 391 -23.57 12.30 -3.86
C ALA A 391 -22.49 13.30 -3.48
N CYS A 392 -21.22 12.97 -3.75
CA CYS A 392 -20.20 14.00 -3.80
C CYS A 392 -20.81 15.06 -4.71
N PRO A 393 -21.05 16.30 -4.23
CA PRO A 393 -21.65 17.32 -5.08
C PRO A 393 -20.84 17.33 -6.37
N ALA A 394 -21.51 17.28 -7.51
CA ALA A 394 -20.86 17.49 -8.77
C ALA A 394 -20.25 18.91 -8.69
N ILE A 395 -18.92 18.97 -8.54
CA ILE A 395 -18.14 20.20 -8.61
C ILE A 395 -17.50 20.24 -9.98
#